data_AF-A0A382J4M1-F1
#
_entry.id   AF-A0A382J4M1-F1
#
_cell.length_a   1.000
_cell.length_b   1.000
_cell.length_c   1.000
_cell.angle_alpha   90.00
_cell.angle_beta   90.00
_cell.angle_gamma   90.00
#
_symmetry.space_group_name_H-M   'P 1'
#
loop_
_entity.id
_entity.type
_entity.pdbx_description
1 polymer ?
#
loop_
_entity_poly.entity_id
_entity_poly.type
_entity_poly.pdbx_seq_one_letter_code
_entity_poly.pdbx_strand_id
1 'polypeptide(L)'
;MMNLTLSTIAQKVGKKVIGGTGQEKFKDISIDSRTLEPSDLFVALKGPYNDGHDYLKDAMEKGAVAFVVEKKIPINKPYILVEDSYKFLDQLSTYQREVFNGKVIGLTGSNGKTTTKEIIYSLLEKEGCHKTKGNKNNHIGVPLTLASLTNRLKYAVIEIGTNS
;
A
#
# COMPACT_ATOMS: atom_id res chain seq x y z
N MET A 1 3.01 11.35 5.78
CA MET A 1 2.40 10.34 6.67
C MET A 1 0.92 10.27 6.41
N MET A 2 0.43 9.06 6.18
CA MET A 2 -0.99 8.76 6.38
C MET A 2 -1.33 9.01 7.85
N ASN A 3 -2.45 9.69 8.12
CA ASN A 3 -2.96 9.83 9.48
C ASN A 3 -3.80 8.60 9.86
N LEU A 4 -3.30 7.39 9.55
CA LEU A 4 -3.93 6.12 9.89
C LEU A 4 -3.08 5.41 10.94
N THR A 5 -3.75 4.88 11.96
CA THR A 5 -3.14 4.00 12.95
C THR A 5 -3.38 2.55 12.56
N LEU A 6 -2.57 1.64 13.10
CA LEU A 6 -2.76 0.21 12.90
C LEU A 6 -4.14 -0.27 13.35
N SER A 7 -4.64 0.24 14.46
CA SER A 7 -5.98 -0.12 14.96
C SER A 7 -7.07 0.29 13.98
N THR A 8 -6.99 1.48 13.39
CA THR A 8 -7.98 1.96 12.42
C THR A 8 -8.04 1.05 11.20
N ILE A 9 -6.90 0.72 10.59
CA ILE A 9 -6.89 -0.15 9.41
C ILE A 9 -7.30 -1.58 9.77
N ALA A 10 -6.86 -2.10 10.92
CA ALA A 10 -7.23 -3.44 11.38
C ALA A 10 -8.75 -3.55 11.57
N GLN A 11 -9.38 -2.57 12.23
CA GLN A 11 -10.83 -2.57 12.43
C GLN A 11 -11.60 -2.52 11.10
N LYS A 12 -11.10 -1.75 10.12
CA LYS A 12 -11.74 -1.64 8.79
C LYS A 12 -11.73 -2.96 8.02
N VAL A 13 -10.73 -3.80 8.24
CA VAL A 13 -10.66 -5.15 7.65
C VAL A 13 -11.23 -6.24 8.58
N GLY A 14 -11.89 -5.86 9.69
CA GLY A 14 -12.46 -6.82 10.65
C GLY A 14 -11.41 -7.60 11.45
N LYS A 15 -10.20 -7.05 11.61
CA LYS A 15 -9.07 -7.63 12.34
C LYS A 15 -8.71 -6.82 13.57
N LYS A 16 -7.73 -7.35 14.32
CA LYS A 16 -7.13 -6.70 15.48
C LYS A 16 -5.61 -6.68 15.31
N VAL A 17 -4.99 -5.68 15.92
CA VAL A 17 -3.53 -5.61 16.03
C VAL A 17 -3.08 -6.57 17.14
N ILE A 18 -2.01 -7.32 16.87
CA ILE A 18 -1.33 -8.20 17.82
C ILE A 18 0.02 -7.57 18.15
N GLY A 19 0.30 -7.42 19.45
CA GLY A 19 1.48 -6.71 19.94
C GLY A 19 1.37 -5.19 19.78
N GLY A 20 2.28 -4.46 20.44
CA GLY A 20 2.27 -2.99 20.45
C GLY A 20 1.06 -2.37 21.12
N THR A 21 0.88 -1.07 20.87
CA THR A 21 -0.23 -0.24 21.37
C THR A 21 -1.41 -0.20 20.40
N GLY A 22 -1.18 -0.56 19.14
CA GLY A 22 -2.13 -0.39 18.03
C GLY A 22 -2.30 1.07 17.57
N GLN A 23 -1.63 2.02 18.22
CA GLN A 23 -1.66 3.46 17.90
C GLN A 23 -0.48 3.89 17.02
N GLU A 24 0.39 2.95 16.66
CA GLU A 24 1.49 3.20 15.76
C GLU A 24 0.97 3.73 14.43
N LYS A 25 1.60 4.81 13.95
CA LYS A 25 1.33 5.40 12.65
C LYS A 25 2.37 4.92 11.66
N PHE A 26 1.96 4.72 10.42
CA PHE A 26 2.85 4.38 9.31
C PHE A 26 2.88 5.50 8.27
N LYS A 27 4.00 5.58 7.53
CA LYS A 27 4.20 6.61 6.51
C LYS A 27 3.55 6.22 5.19
N ASP A 28 3.86 5.02 4.70
CA ASP A 28 3.37 4.42 3.48
C ASP A 28 3.21 2.89 3.67
N ILE A 29 2.77 2.21 2.63
CA ILE A 29 2.59 0.76 2.58
C ILE A 29 3.63 0.19 1.60
N SER A 30 4.31 -0.88 2.02
CA SER A 30 5.23 -1.62 1.17
C SER A 30 4.86 -3.10 1.12
N ILE A 31 5.01 -3.70 -0.05
CA ILE A 31 4.90 -5.15 -0.30
C ILE A 31 6.26 -5.76 -0.71
N ASP A 32 7.32 -4.95 -0.71
CA ASP A 32 8.65 -5.35 -1.14
C ASP A 32 9.69 -4.84 -0.13
N SER A 33 10.36 -5.76 0.55
CA SER A 33 11.37 -5.41 1.55
C SER A 33 12.53 -4.62 0.94
N ARG A 34 12.79 -4.76 -0.37
CA ARG A 34 13.88 -4.06 -1.06
C ARG A 34 13.61 -2.56 -1.16
N THR A 35 12.35 -2.17 -1.35
CA THR A 35 11.92 -0.77 -1.50
C THR A 35 11.24 -0.21 -0.25
N LEU A 36 11.24 -0.95 0.86
CA LEU A 36 10.64 -0.51 2.11
C LEU A 36 11.43 0.66 2.69
N GLU A 37 10.72 1.71 3.10
CA GLU A 37 11.29 2.84 3.81
C GLU A 37 10.99 2.78 5.32
N PRO A 38 11.83 3.39 6.17
CA PRO A 38 11.58 3.42 7.60
C PRO A 38 10.22 4.04 7.95
N SER A 39 9.50 3.36 8.85
CA SER A 39 8.12 3.65 9.26
C SER A 39 7.01 3.22 8.29
N ASP A 40 7.30 2.43 7.26
CA ASP A 40 6.26 1.82 6.44
C ASP A 40 5.59 0.62 7.12
N LEU A 41 4.34 0.36 6.72
CA LEU A 41 3.64 -0.89 6.99
C LEU A 41 4.04 -1.92 5.92
N PHE A 42 4.61 -3.06 6.34
CA PHE A 42 4.95 -4.13 5.41
C PHE A 42 3.81 -5.15 5.29
N VAL A 43 3.33 -5.37 4.07
CA VAL A 43 2.28 -6.36 3.77
C VAL A 43 2.93 -7.57 3.10
N ALA A 44 2.97 -8.69 3.81
CA ALA A 44 3.57 -9.93 3.32
C ALA A 44 2.60 -10.65 2.37
N LEU A 45 2.74 -10.39 1.07
CA LEU A 45 1.97 -11.07 0.02
C LEU A 45 2.58 -12.44 -0.29
N LYS A 46 1.73 -13.45 -0.45
CA LYS A 46 2.16 -14.81 -0.82
C LYS A 46 1.81 -15.13 -2.28
N GLY A 47 2.81 -15.03 -3.15
CA GLY A 47 2.68 -15.39 -4.56
C GLY A 47 3.03 -16.86 -4.85
N PRO A 48 2.89 -17.30 -6.10
CA PRO A 48 3.21 -18.67 -6.52
C PRO A 48 4.71 -19.02 -6.43
N TYR A 49 5.59 -18.02 -6.53
CA TYR A 49 7.04 -18.20 -6.55
C TYR A 49 7.78 -17.53 -5.39
N ASN A 50 7.12 -16.60 -4.68
CA ASN A 50 7.72 -15.81 -3.61
C ASN A 50 6.72 -15.66 -2.47
N ASP A 51 7.15 -15.93 -1.24
CA ASP A 51 6.37 -15.68 -0.03
C ASP A 51 6.94 -14.46 0.71
N GLY A 52 6.17 -13.39 0.80
CA GLY A 52 6.53 -12.16 1.50
C GLY A 52 6.91 -12.38 2.97
N HIS A 53 6.44 -13.48 3.58
CA HIS A 53 6.76 -13.84 4.96
C HIS A 53 8.23 -14.21 5.14
N ASP A 54 8.93 -14.62 4.07
CA ASP A 54 10.35 -14.97 4.15
C ASP A 54 11.23 -13.71 4.31
N TYR A 55 10.69 -12.52 4.01
CA TYR A 55 11.41 -11.24 4.05
C TYR A 55 11.07 -10.37 5.27
N LEU A 56 10.37 -10.92 6.27
CA LEU A 56 9.95 -10.16 7.45
C LEU A 56 11.14 -9.63 8.25
N LYS A 57 12.24 -10.40 8.32
CA LYS A 57 13.47 -9.99 9.00
C LYS A 57 14.09 -8.78 8.31
N ASP A 58 14.22 -8.84 6.98
CA ASP A 58 14.78 -7.73 6.18
C ASP A 58 13.93 -6.46 6.31
N ALA A 59 12.60 -6.61 6.24
CA ALA A 59 11.67 -5.50 6.42
C ALA A 59 11.76 -4.90 7.83
N MET A 60 11.94 -5.73 8.87
CA MET A 60 12.15 -5.28 10.24
C MET A 60 13.47 -4.51 10.39
N GLU A 61 14.56 -5.02 9.82
CA GLU A 61 15.88 -4.37 9.84
C GLU A 61 15.87 -3.03 9.12
N LYS A 62 15.07 -2.88 8.05
CA LYS A 62 14.83 -1.61 7.36
C LYS A 62 13.89 -0.65 8.08
N GLY A 63 13.35 -1.04 9.23
CA GLY A 63 12.57 -0.15 10.08
C GLY A 63 11.08 -0.12 9.77
N ALA A 64 10.52 -1.22 9.25
CA ALA A 64 9.07 -1.39 9.22
C ALA A 64 8.46 -1.13 10.61
N VAL A 65 7.38 -0.35 10.65
CA VAL A 65 6.71 -0.05 11.92
C VAL A 65 5.84 -1.21 12.38
N ALA A 66 5.26 -1.93 11.43
CA ALA A 66 4.38 -3.07 11.65
C ALA A 66 4.24 -3.92 10.40
N PHE A 67 3.52 -5.04 10.55
CA PHE A 67 3.39 -6.06 9.52
C PHE A 67 1.94 -6.49 9.31
N VAL A 68 1.61 -6.94 8.10
CA VAL A 68 0.38 -7.68 7.80
C VAL A 68 0.78 -9.04 7.28
N VAL A 69 0.28 -10.09 7.94
CA VAL A 69 0.77 -11.46 7.77
C VAL A 69 -0.37 -12.47 7.87
N GLU A 70 -0.19 -13.62 7.22
CA GLU A 70 -1.17 -14.71 7.12
C GLU A 70 -1.00 -15.79 8.19
N LYS A 71 0.11 -15.75 8.94
CA LYS A 71 0.41 -16.69 10.02
C LYS A 71 1.03 -15.98 11.20
N LYS A 72 0.83 -16.54 12.40
CA LYS A 72 1.53 -16.07 13.61
C LYS A 72 3.03 -16.23 13.40
N ILE A 73 3.78 -15.21 13.76
CA ILE A 73 5.22 -15.13 13.55
C ILE A 73 5.88 -14.59 14.84
N PRO A 74 7.06 -15.09 15.20
CA PRO A 74 7.77 -14.66 16.40
C PRO A 74 8.52 -13.35 16.17
N ILE A 75 7.82 -12.29 15.75
CA ILE A 75 8.40 -10.95 15.57
C ILE A 75 8.10 -10.07 16.79
N ASN A 76 9.10 -9.31 17.25
CA ASN A 76 8.93 -8.34 18.33
C ASN A 76 8.43 -6.98 17.80
N LYS A 77 7.37 -7.01 16.98
CA LYS A 77 6.77 -5.84 16.33
C LYS A 77 5.25 -6.02 16.23
N PRO A 78 4.47 -4.92 16.22
CA PRO A 78 3.03 -5.01 16.01
C PRO A 78 2.72 -5.63 14.64
N TYR A 79 1.68 -6.45 14.57
CA TYR A 79 1.20 -6.99 13.30
C TYR A 79 -0.30 -7.21 13.26
N ILE A 80 -0.85 -7.29 12.06
CA ILE A 80 -2.24 -7.65 11.79
C ILE A 80 -2.22 -9.05 11.18
N LEU A 81 -2.87 -10.00 11.85
CA LEU A 81 -3.05 -11.35 11.33
C LEU A 81 -4.30 -11.37 10.44
N VAL A 82 -4.12 -11.77 9.18
CA VAL A 82 -5.19 -11.89 8.17
C VAL A 82 -5.22 -13.32 7.65
N GLU A 83 -6.30 -13.74 6.99
CA GLU A 83 -6.32 -15.02 6.28
C GLU A 83 -5.71 -14.92 4.88
N ASP A 84 -5.74 -13.72 4.28
CA ASP A 84 -5.28 -13.45 2.92
C ASP A 84 -4.79 -11.99 2.84
N SER A 85 -3.49 -11.82 2.57
CA SER A 85 -2.86 -10.50 2.47
C SER A 85 -3.26 -9.73 1.21
N TYR A 86 -3.66 -10.39 0.13
CA TYR A 86 -4.21 -9.73 -1.07
C TYR A 86 -5.58 -9.14 -0.75
N LYS A 87 -6.45 -9.91 -0.11
CA LYS A 87 -7.76 -9.43 0.30
C LYS A 87 -7.67 -8.24 1.27
N PHE A 88 -6.71 -8.29 2.19
CA PHE A 88 -6.41 -7.15 3.05
C PHE A 88 -6.04 -5.90 2.23
N LEU A 89 -5.14 -6.04 1.26
CA LEU A 89 -4.67 -4.93 0.42
C LEU A 89 -5.85 -4.34 -0.39
N ASP A 90 -6.70 -5.20 -0.95
CA ASP A 90 -7.90 -4.77 -1.68
C ASP A 90 -8.83 -3.97 -0.78
N GLN A 91 -9.19 -4.49 0.40
CA GLN A 91 -10.06 -3.80 1.35
C GLN A 91 -9.48 -2.44 1.79
N LEU A 92 -8.18 -2.39 2.06
CA LEU A 92 -7.51 -1.15 2.42
C LEU A 92 -7.51 -0.15 1.26
N SER A 93 -7.30 -0.64 0.04
CA SER A 93 -7.32 0.19 -1.17
C SER A 93 -8.71 0.79 -1.43
N THR A 94 -9.78 0.00 -1.25
CA THR A 94 -11.17 0.45 -1.35
C THR A 94 -11.45 1.53 -0.30
N TYR A 95 -11.12 1.25 0.96
CA TYR A 95 -11.32 2.20 2.05
C TYR A 95 -10.59 3.53 1.79
N GLN A 96 -9.31 3.46 1.41
CA GLN A 96 -8.50 4.65 1.14
C GLN A 96 -9.03 5.44 -0.05
N ARG A 97 -9.52 4.76 -1.09
CA ARG A 97 -10.21 5.41 -2.21
C ARG A 97 -11.51 6.08 -1.78
N GLU A 98 -12.31 5.46 -0.92
CA GLU A 98 -13.59 6.02 -0.44
C GLU A 98 -13.40 7.27 0.41
N VAL A 99 -12.38 7.29 1.29
CA VAL A 99 -12.12 8.44 2.17
C VAL A 99 -11.24 9.51 1.52
N PHE A 100 -10.73 9.27 0.31
CA PHE A 100 -9.94 10.26 -0.41
C PHE A 100 -10.83 11.37 -0.99
N ASN A 101 -10.54 12.61 -0.61
CA ASN A 101 -11.32 13.79 -0.99
C ASN A 101 -10.79 14.46 -2.27
N GLY A 102 -9.62 14.04 -2.76
CA GLY A 102 -9.01 14.57 -3.96
C GLY A 102 -9.56 13.97 -5.26
N LYS A 103 -9.06 14.46 -6.39
CA LYS A 103 -9.44 13.96 -7.72
C LYS A 103 -8.57 12.76 -8.10
N VAL A 104 -9.21 11.68 -8.55
CA VAL A 104 -8.53 10.48 -9.05
C VAL A 104 -8.67 10.43 -10.57
N ILE A 105 -7.55 10.31 -11.26
CA ILE A 105 -7.44 10.19 -12.72
C ILE A 105 -7.00 8.77 -13.04
N GLY A 106 -7.84 7.99 -13.69
CA GLY A 106 -7.51 6.65 -14.18
C GLY A 106 -7.02 6.70 -15.63
N LEU A 107 -5.92 6.03 -15.91
CA LEU A 107 -5.33 5.92 -17.25
C LEU A 107 -5.24 4.46 -17.67
N THR A 108 -5.68 4.16 -18.88
CA THR A 108 -5.57 2.83 -19.49
C THR A 108 -5.24 2.97 -20.98
N GLY A 109 -5.12 1.85 -21.70
CA GLY A 109 -4.86 1.79 -23.13
C GLY A 109 -3.70 0.87 -23.47
N SER A 110 -3.54 0.52 -24.75
CA SER A 110 -2.47 -0.38 -25.19
C SER A 110 -1.10 0.28 -25.08
N ASN A 111 -0.98 1.54 -25.51
CA ASN A 111 0.27 2.30 -25.58
C ASN A 111 0.17 3.67 -24.90
N GLY A 112 1.31 4.27 -24.56
CA GLY A 112 1.39 5.66 -24.06
C GLY A 112 1.01 5.87 -22.59
N LYS A 113 0.40 4.88 -21.92
CA LYS A 113 -0.04 4.95 -20.50
C LYS A 113 0.99 5.61 -19.57
N THR A 114 2.21 5.08 -19.54
CA THR A 114 3.27 5.55 -18.64
C THR A 114 3.70 6.98 -18.99
N THR A 115 3.89 7.29 -20.28
CA THR A 115 4.23 8.66 -20.72
C THR A 115 3.14 9.66 -20.35
N THR A 116 1.87 9.32 -20.59
CA THR A 116 0.73 10.17 -20.23
C THR A 116 0.62 10.37 -18.72
N LYS A 117 0.83 9.30 -17.91
CA LYS A 117 0.90 9.42 -16.45
C LYS A 117 1.95 10.42 -16.00
N GLU A 118 3.16 10.34 -16.57
CA GLU A 118 4.27 11.22 -16.20
C GLU A 118 4.01 12.68 -16.59
N ILE A 119 3.40 12.92 -17.76
CA ILE A 119 2.99 14.27 -18.19
C ILE A 119 1.92 14.83 -17.24
N ILE A 120 0.87 14.07 -16.93
CA ILE A 120 -0.19 14.55 -16.03
C ILE A 120 0.38 14.79 -14.62
N TYR A 121 1.26 13.91 -14.14
CA TYR A 121 1.90 14.08 -12.85
C TYR A 121 2.76 15.36 -12.78
N SER A 122 3.58 15.65 -13.79
CA SER A 122 4.42 16.87 -13.79
C SER A 122 3.61 18.17 -13.78
N LEU A 123 2.41 18.14 -14.35
CA LEU A 123 1.47 19.28 -14.29
C LEU A 123 0.85 19.46 -12.90
N LEU A 124 0.68 18.38 -12.12
CA LEU A 124 -0.08 18.38 -10.85
C LEU A 124 0.80 18.26 -9.60
N GLU A 125 2.07 17.87 -9.71
CA GLU A 125 2.92 17.54 -8.56
C GLU A 125 3.08 18.71 -7.58
N LYS A 126 3.19 19.95 -8.10
CA LYS A 126 3.31 21.17 -7.29
C LYS A 126 2.06 21.47 -6.46
N GLU A 127 0.91 20.95 -6.88
CA GLU A 127 -0.36 21.06 -6.15
C GLU A 127 -0.61 19.90 -5.18
N GLY A 128 0.28 18.89 -5.18
CA GLY A 128 0.17 17.67 -4.38
C GLY A 128 -0.52 16.55 -5.14
N CYS A 129 0.28 15.70 -5.79
CA CYS A 129 -0.20 14.58 -6.61
C CYS A 129 0.44 13.25 -6.17
N HIS A 130 -0.36 12.19 -6.09
CA HIS A 130 0.12 10.81 -6.01
C HIS A 130 0.10 10.18 -7.41
N LYS A 131 0.95 9.17 -7.67
CA LYS A 131 0.87 8.41 -8.91
C LYS A 131 1.27 6.95 -8.73
N THR A 132 0.85 6.10 -9.67
CA THR A 132 1.37 4.74 -9.81
C THR A 132 2.90 4.77 -9.98
N LYS A 133 3.62 4.16 -9.03
CA LYS A 133 5.09 4.05 -9.05
C LYS A 133 5.54 2.98 -10.05
N GLY A 134 6.48 3.30 -10.93
CA GLY A 134 7.01 2.37 -11.93
C GLY A 134 5.90 1.79 -12.83
N ASN A 135 5.93 0.47 -13.03
CA ASN A 135 4.95 -0.31 -13.81
C ASN A 135 3.95 -1.08 -12.95
N LYS A 136 3.68 -0.61 -11.71
CA LYS A 136 2.73 -1.24 -10.78
C LYS A 136 1.28 -0.99 -11.19
N ASN A 137 0.89 -1.45 -12.37
CA ASN A 137 -0.40 -1.19 -13.02
C ASN A 137 -1.30 -2.45 -13.11
N ASN A 138 -0.87 -3.57 -12.52
CA ASN A 138 -1.63 -4.82 -12.50
C ASN A 138 -2.60 -4.91 -11.30
N HIS A 139 -3.20 -6.08 -11.12
CA HIS A 139 -4.14 -6.40 -10.03
C HIS A 139 -3.56 -6.25 -8.61
N ILE A 140 -2.24 -6.10 -8.45
CA ILE A 140 -1.59 -5.83 -7.14
C ILE A 140 -1.17 -4.37 -7.05
N GLY A 141 -0.60 -3.84 -8.15
CA GLY A 141 -0.03 -2.51 -8.19
C GLY A 141 -1.07 -1.40 -8.10
N VAL A 142 -2.25 -1.59 -8.69
CA VAL A 142 -3.36 -0.63 -8.58
C VAL A 142 -3.89 -0.57 -7.14
N PRO A 143 -4.26 -1.69 -6.47
CA PRO A 143 -4.60 -1.66 -5.05
C PRO A 143 -3.52 -1.06 -4.17
N LEU A 144 -2.24 -1.37 -4.40
CA LEU A 144 -1.14 -0.78 -3.65
C LEU A 144 -1.09 0.75 -3.79
N THR A 145 -1.23 1.26 -5.02
CA THR A 145 -1.23 2.70 -5.28
C THR A 145 -2.42 3.39 -4.60
N LEU A 146 -3.59 2.76 -4.62
CA LEU A 146 -4.80 3.29 -3.98
C LEU A 146 -4.75 3.20 -2.44
N ALA A 147 -4.20 2.12 -1.89
CA ALA A 147 -3.97 1.98 -0.45
C ALA A 147 -3.04 3.06 0.09
N SER A 148 -2.15 3.59 -0.76
CA SER A 148 -1.24 4.68 -0.44
C SER A 148 -1.83 6.10 -0.53
N LEU A 149 -3.14 6.25 -0.78
CA LEU A 149 -3.79 7.57 -0.83
C LEU A 149 -3.77 8.28 0.53
N THR A 150 -3.74 9.61 0.49
CA THR A 150 -3.79 10.46 1.68
C THR A 150 -4.45 11.80 1.37
N ASN A 151 -5.30 12.29 2.27
CA ASN A 151 -5.99 13.58 2.14
C ASN A 151 -5.06 14.81 2.26
N ARG A 152 -3.74 14.60 2.37
CA ARG A 152 -2.74 15.66 2.19
C ARG A 152 -2.51 16.01 0.72
N LEU A 153 -2.85 15.10 -0.19
CA LEU A 153 -2.68 15.27 -1.64
C LEU A 153 -4.04 15.62 -2.27
N LYS A 154 -4.01 16.39 -3.35
CA LYS A 154 -5.20 16.85 -4.07
C LYS A 154 -5.55 15.97 -5.26
N TYR A 155 -4.55 15.28 -5.82
CA TYR A 155 -4.70 14.46 -7.02
C TYR A 155 -4.07 13.09 -6.86
N ALA A 156 -4.56 12.13 -7.63
CA ALA A 156 -3.94 10.83 -7.81
C ALA A 156 -4.05 10.38 -9.28
N VAL A 157 -2.93 10.00 -9.90
CA VAL A 157 -2.88 9.50 -11.28
C VAL A 157 -2.59 8.00 -11.27
N ILE A 158 -3.59 7.20 -11.61
CA ILE A 158 -3.57 5.75 -11.50
C ILE A 158 -3.44 5.14 -12.88
N GLU A 159 -2.30 4.51 -13.15
CA GLU A 159 -2.07 3.73 -14.35
C GLU A 159 -2.63 2.31 -14.17
N ILE A 160 -3.54 1.91 -15.06
CA ILE A 160 -4.23 0.63 -15.04
C ILE A 160 -3.83 -0.13 -16.30
N GLY A 161 -3.18 -1.27 -16.10
CA GLY A 161 -2.81 -2.21 -17.15
C GLY A 161 -3.99 -3.12 -17.47
N THR A 162 -4.31 -3.24 -18.75
CA THR A 162 -5.23 -4.24 -19.27
C THR A 162 -4.42 -5.39 -19.84
N ASN A 163 -3.67 -6.09 -18.99
CA ASN A 163 -3.14 -7.38 -19.41
C ASN A 163 -4.33 -8.35 -19.46
N SER A 164 -4.57 -8.88 -20.66
CA SER A 164 -5.50 -10.00 -20.90
C SER A 164 -4.95 -11.27 -20.28
#